data_AF-A0A7S2RZ47-F1
#
_entry.id   AF-A0A7S2RZ47-F1
#
_cell.length_a   1.000
_cell.length_b   1.000
_cell.length_c   1.000
_cell.angle_alpha   90.00
_cell.angle_beta   90.00
_cell.angle_gamma   90.00
#
_symmetry.space_group_name_H-M   'P 1'
#
loop_
_entity.id
_entity.type
_entity.pdbx_description
1 polymer ?
#
loop_
_entity_poly.entity_id
_entity_poly.type
_entity_poly.pdbx_seq_one_letter_code
_entity_poly.pdbx_strand_id
1 'polypeptide(L)'
;MKLFLQLVLLLGLALRGHSVDCSAWQMCDPQKRRILFVLDGSLSIGQDNFDTKMTEYVINTFCGFRDTRNNATYEAGAIIFNQYITTAIPFREFTPNQFETAVNRNVKGKKLRCCTTHAEAAILAKEMFDKAGSNDDYENI
;
A
#
# COMPACT_ATOMS: atom_id res chain seq x y z
N MET A 1 -31.15 -43.59 15.54
CA MET A 1 -29.71 -43.37 15.28
C MET A 1 -29.52 -42.52 14.02
N LYS A 2 -29.95 -41.25 14.05
CA LYS A 2 -29.89 -40.31 12.91
C LYS A 2 -29.85 -38.84 13.37
N LEU A 3 -29.41 -38.58 14.61
CA LEU A 3 -29.32 -37.22 15.16
C LEU A 3 -27.89 -36.74 15.44
N PHE A 4 -26.87 -37.60 15.32
CA PHE A 4 -25.47 -37.21 15.60
C PHE A 4 -24.67 -36.79 14.37
N LEU A 5 -25.22 -36.89 13.15
CA LEU A 5 -24.52 -36.55 11.91
C LEU A 5 -24.88 -35.17 11.33
N GLN A 6 -25.77 -34.40 11.99
CA GLN A 6 -26.07 -33.03 11.59
C GLN A 6 -25.26 -31.97 12.35
N LEU A 7 -24.59 -32.33 13.45
CA LEU A 7 -23.83 -31.36 14.25
C LEU A 7 -22.43 -31.05 13.68
N VAL A 8 -21.89 -31.91 12.81
CA VAL A 8 -20.57 -31.68 12.20
C VAL A 8 -20.64 -30.79 10.95
N LEU A 9 -21.83 -30.64 10.33
CA LEU A 9 -21.98 -29.80 9.13
C LEU A 9 -22.19 -28.31 9.44
N LEU A 10 -22.57 -27.98 10.68
CA LEU A 10 -22.87 -26.60 11.09
C LEU A 10 -21.63 -25.79 11.51
N LEU A 11 -20.48 -26.42 11.75
CA LEU A 11 -19.22 -25.70 12.01
C LEU A 11 -18.33 -25.53 10.76
N GLY A 12 -18.71 -26.11 9.61
CA GLY A 12 -17.94 -26.03 8.36
C GLY A 12 -18.23 -24.78 7.50
N LEU A 13 -19.17 -23.92 7.90
CA LEU A 13 -19.65 -22.78 7.09
C LEU A 13 -19.27 -21.40 7.65
N ALA A 14 -18.39 -21.33 8.65
CA ALA A 14 -18.00 -20.06 9.28
C ALA A 14 -16.61 -19.54 8.84
N LEU A 15 -16.17 -19.86 7.61
CA LEU A 15 -15.09 -19.14 6.94
C LEU A 15 -15.57 -18.66 5.57
N ARG A 16 -16.69 -17.94 5.54
CA ARG A 16 -16.92 -16.99 4.45
C ARG A 16 -15.92 -15.86 4.68
N GLY A 17 -14.96 -15.72 3.77
CA GLY A 17 -14.11 -14.54 3.71
C GLY A 17 -15.01 -13.32 3.79
N HIS A 18 -14.76 -12.43 4.74
CA HIS A 18 -15.40 -11.13 4.78
C HIS A 18 -15.00 -10.42 3.48
N SER A 19 -15.91 -10.40 2.51
CA SER A 19 -15.81 -9.45 1.41
C SER A 19 -15.91 -8.07 2.03
N VAL A 20 -14.85 -7.27 1.86
CA VAL A 20 -14.89 -5.85 2.22
C VAL A 20 -16.04 -5.24 1.42
N ASP A 21 -17.04 -4.72 2.13
CA ASP A 21 -18.15 -4.00 1.53
C ASP A 21 -17.64 -2.63 1.07
N CYS A 22 -17.25 -2.56 -0.20
CA CYS A 22 -16.78 -1.33 -0.82
C CYS A 22 -17.90 -0.35 -1.16
N SER A 23 -19.18 -0.67 -0.93
CA SER A 23 -20.34 0.17 -1.32
C SER A 23 -20.57 1.36 -0.38
N ALA A 24 -19.97 1.35 0.82
CA ALA A 24 -19.99 2.48 1.75
C ALA A 24 -19.00 3.60 1.36
N TRP A 25 -18.06 3.32 0.45
CA TRP A 25 -17.25 4.36 -0.19
C TRP A 25 -18.07 4.93 -1.34
N GLN A 26 -18.90 5.93 -1.04
CA GLN A 26 -19.51 6.78 -2.06
C GLN A 26 -18.42 7.13 -3.08
N MET A 27 -18.61 6.70 -4.33
CA MET A 27 -17.65 6.79 -5.43
C MET A 27 -17.18 8.25 -5.60
N CYS A 28 -16.17 8.64 -4.83
CA CYS A 28 -15.04 9.32 -5.42
C CYS A 28 -14.37 8.23 -6.25
N ASP A 29 -14.78 8.08 -7.50
CA ASP A 29 -13.96 7.42 -8.50
C ASP A 29 -13.13 8.54 -9.14
N PRO A 30 -12.11 9.06 -8.42
CA PRO A 30 -11.38 10.19 -8.94
C PRO A 30 -10.68 9.71 -10.20
N GLN A 31 -10.79 10.52 -11.24
CA GLN A 31 -10.03 10.35 -12.46
C GLN A 31 -8.51 10.46 -12.19
N LYS A 32 -8.10 10.93 -11.01
CA LYS A 32 -6.71 11.09 -10.61
C LYS A 32 -6.50 10.71 -9.15
N ARG A 33 -5.55 9.81 -8.88
CA ARG A 33 -5.19 9.40 -7.52
C ARG A 33 -3.69 9.41 -7.32
N ARG A 34 -3.24 9.89 -6.16
CA ARG A 34 -1.84 9.97 -5.78
C ARG A 34 -1.64 9.20 -4.50
N ILE A 35 -0.82 8.15 -4.56
CA ILE A 35 -0.69 7.17 -3.48
C ILE A 35 0.74 7.23 -2.92
N LEU A 36 0.87 7.47 -1.62
CA LEU A 36 2.17 7.47 -0.94
C LEU A 36 2.31 6.29 0.02
N PHE A 37 3.26 5.42 -0.28
CA PHE A 37 3.59 4.32 0.62
C PHE A 37 4.64 4.78 1.64
N VAL A 38 4.30 4.78 2.93
CA VAL A 38 5.21 5.11 4.02
C VAL A 38 5.62 3.82 4.74
N LEU A 39 6.84 3.36 4.50
CA LEU A 39 7.30 2.02 4.87
C LEU A 39 8.24 2.06 6.07
N ASP A 40 7.87 1.31 7.12
CA ASP A 40 8.74 1.08 8.27
C ASP A 40 9.90 0.16 7.85
N GLY A 41 11.10 0.74 7.80
CA GLY A 41 12.36 0.07 7.49
C GLY A 41 13.18 -0.26 8.75
N SER A 42 12.52 -0.41 9.89
CA SER A 42 13.18 -0.72 11.17
C SER A 42 13.55 -2.19 11.32
N LEU A 43 14.56 -2.48 12.15
CA LEU A 43 15.06 -3.84 12.38
C LEU A 43 14.00 -4.81 12.93
N SER A 44 12.96 -4.32 13.62
CA SER A 44 11.89 -5.16 14.18
C SER A 44 11.04 -5.84 13.12
N ILE A 45 11.03 -5.33 11.88
CA ILE A 45 10.31 -5.93 10.75
C ILE A 45 11.00 -7.23 10.29
N GLY A 46 12.33 -7.23 10.28
CA GLY A 46 13.16 -8.30 9.70
C GLY A 46 13.28 -8.19 8.17
N GLN A 47 14.50 -8.38 7.66
CA GLN A 47 14.83 -8.12 6.25
C GLN A 47 13.98 -8.95 5.28
N ASP A 48 13.77 -10.23 5.57
CA ASP A 48 12.97 -11.11 4.71
C ASP A 48 11.51 -10.66 4.62
N ASN A 49 10.91 -10.23 5.74
CA ASN A 49 9.54 -9.73 5.74
C ASN A 49 9.43 -8.41 4.95
N PHE A 50 10.45 -7.55 5.05
CA PHE A 50 10.50 -6.31 4.29
C PHE A 50 10.60 -6.58 2.78
N ASP A 51 11.53 -7.46 2.37
CA ASP A 51 11.86 -7.71 0.96
C ASP A 51 10.89 -8.64 0.21
N THR A 52 10.05 -9.37 0.95
CA THR A 52 9.02 -10.24 0.36
C THR A 52 7.64 -9.66 0.63
N LYS A 53 7.20 -9.67 1.88
CA LYS A 53 5.81 -9.34 2.24
C LYS A 53 5.48 -7.86 2.07
N MET A 54 6.31 -6.95 2.58
CA MET A 54 6.01 -5.52 2.50
C MET A 54 6.10 -5.01 1.07
N THR A 55 7.15 -5.37 0.32
CA THR A 55 7.26 -4.96 -1.08
C THR A 55 6.15 -5.56 -1.95
N GLU A 56 5.76 -6.83 -1.74
CA GLU A 56 4.62 -7.43 -2.45
C GLU A 56 3.31 -6.73 -2.11
N TYR A 57 3.08 -6.37 -0.84
CA TYR A 57 1.90 -5.61 -0.43
C TYR A 57 1.83 -4.25 -1.14
N VAL A 58 2.94 -3.52 -1.22
CA VAL A 58 3.02 -2.21 -1.91
C VAL A 58 2.69 -2.36 -3.38
N ILE A 59 3.30 -3.34 -4.05
CA ILE A 59 3.07 -3.60 -5.49
C ILE A 59 1.61 -3.99 -5.73
N ASN A 60 1.09 -4.96 -4.98
CA ASN A 60 -0.27 -5.46 -5.16
C ASN A 60 -1.33 -4.41 -4.84
N THR A 61 -1.10 -3.57 -3.83
CA THR A 61 -1.98 -2.46 -3.48
C THR A 61 -2.07 -1.45 -4.62
N PHE A 62 -0.92 -1.03 -5.18
CA PHE A 62 -0.91 -0.12 -6.33
C PHE A 62 -1.60 -0.75 -7.56
N CYS A 63 -1.33 -2.03 -7.85
CA CYS A 63 -2.01 -2.76 -8.91
C CYS A 63 -3.54 -2.80 -8.70
N GLY A 64 -4.00 -2.99 -7.46
CA GLY A 64 -5.41 -3.07 -7.12
C GLY A 64 -6.15 -1.74 -7.27
N PHE A 65 -5.49 -0.61 -6.96
CA PHE A 65 -6.07 0.72 -7.19
C PHE A 65 -6.18 1.07 -8.66
N ARG A 66 -5.28 0.54 -9.50
CA ARG A 66 -5.18 0.87 -10.91
C ARG A 66 -6.21 0.12 -11.76
N ASP A 67 -7.49 0.20 -11.41
CA ASP A 67 -8.56 -0.29 -12.27
C ASP A 67 -8.60 0.58 -13.54
N THR A 68 -8.23 -0.01 -14.67
CA THR A 68 -8.06 0.69 -15.96
C THR A 68 -9.38 1.01 -16.66
N ARG A 69 -10.53 0.71 -16.04
CA ARG A 69 -11.85 0.85 -16.69
C ARG A 69 -12.21 2.29 -17.05
N ASN A 70 -11.61 3.30 -16.39
CA ASN A 70 -12.09 4.69 -16.45
C ASN A 70 -11.03 5.75 -16.82
N ASN A 71 -9.97 5.42 -17.58
CA ASN A 71 -8.90 6.37 -17.96
C ASN A 71 -8.25 7.12 -16.79
N ALA A 72 -8.30 6.56 -15.58
CA ALA A 72 -7.79 7.21 -14.39
C ALA A 72 -6.24 7.28 -14.39
N THR A 73 -5.70 8.41 -13.97
CA THR A 73 -4.27 8.67 -13.80
C THR A 73 -3.86 8.34 -12.37
N TYR A 74 -2.79 7.56 -12.21
CA TYR A 74 -2.29 7.14 -10.90
C TYR A 74 -0.83 7.54 -10.73
N GLU A 75 -0.59 8.41 -9.75
CA GLU A 75 0.76 8.72 -9.27
C GLU A 75 1.08 7.90 -8.02
N ALA A 76 2.33 7.46 -7.90
CA ALA A 76 2.79 6.78 -6.70
C ALA A 76 4.15 7.27 -6.24
N GLY A 77 4.36 7.23 -4.93
CA GLY A 77 5.61 7.51 -4.26
C GLY A 77 5.86 6.53 -3.12
N ALA A 78 7.07 6.51 -2.60
CA ALA A 78 7.42 5.70 -1.45
C ALA A 78 8.46 6.39 -0.56
N ILE A 79 8.21 6.37 0.74
CA ILE A 79 9.14 6.75 1.80
C ILE A 79 9.56 5.47 2.54
N ILE A 80 10.84 5.38 2.90
CA ILE A 80 11.32 4.39 3.86
C ILE A 80 11.84 5.16 5.07
N PHE A 81 11.35 4.80 6.26
CA PHE A 81 11.75 5.43 7.50
C PHE A 81 12.31 4.41 8.50
N ASN A 82 13.36 4.79 9.22
CA ASN A 82 13.95 4.07 10.34
C ASN A 82 14.64 5.08 11.29
N GLN A 83 15.95 5.01 11.48
CA GLN A 83 16.75 6.10 12.06
C GLN A 83 17.08 7.19 11.01
N TYR A 84 16.88 6.87 9.73
CA TYR A 84 16.92 7.79 8.60
C TYR A 84 15.59 7.77 7.87
N ILE A 85 15.25 8.87 7.21
CA ILE A 85 14.01 9.01 6.47
C ILE A 85 14.38 9.39 5.06
N THR A 86 13.92 8.61 4.09
CA THR A 86 14.33 8.76 2.70
C THR A 86 13.14 8.64 1.78
N THR A 87 13.04 9.56 0.81
CA THR A 87 12.18 9.37 -0.35
C THR A 87 12.81 8.31 -1.25
N ALA A 88 12.33 7.08 -1.14
CA ALA A 88 12.82 5.96 -1.95
C ALA A 88 12.31 6.07 -3.40
N ILE A 89 11.06 6.52 -3.58
CA ILE A 89 10.44 6.76 -4.88
C ILE A 89 9.74 8.13 -4.81
N PRO A 90 10.16 9.13 -5.60
CA PRO A 90 9.42 10.39 -5.71
C PRO A 90 8.11 10.18 -6.47
N PHE A 91 7.11 11.04 -6.22
CA PHE A 91 5.85 10.99 -6.97
C PHE A 91 6.05 11.09 -8.47
N ARG A 92 5.51 10.12 -9.20
CA ARG A 92 5.42 10.06 -10.66
C ARG A 92 4.23 9.20 -11.06
N GLU A 93 3.74 9.39 -12.28
CA GLU A 93 2.81 8.45 -12.89
C GLU A 93 3.50 7.13 -13.21
N PHE A 94 2.83 6.01 -12.93
CA PHE A 94 3.37 4.68 -13.17
C PHE A 94 2.36 3.73 -13.81
N THR A 95 2.86 2.89 -14.71
CA THR A 95 2.26 1.57 -14.96
C THR A 95 2.61 0.57 -13.85
N PRO A 96 1.88 -0.56 -13.67
CA PRO A 96 2.11 -1.47 -12.56
C PRO A 96 3.48 -2.09 -12.70
N ASN A 97 3.86 -2.48 -13.93
CA ASN A 97 5.19 -3.00 -14.24
C ASN A 97 6.29 -1.97 -13.96
N GLN A 98 6.06 -0.68 -14.26
CA GLN A 98 7.03 0.37 -13.96
C GLN A 98 7.12 0.63 -12.44
N PHE A 99 6.00 0.59 -11.72
CA PHE A 99 5.98 0.75 -10.27
C PHE A 99 6.66 -0.43 -9.57
N GLU A 100 6.35 -1.66 -9.96
CA GLU A 100 7.04 -2.87 -9.52
C GLU A 100 8.55 -2.76 -9.75
N THR A 101 8.97 -2.32 -10.93
CA THR A 101 10.39 -2.10 -11.23
C THR A 101 11.00 -1.03 -10.30
N ALA A 102 10.27 0.04 -10.01
CA ALA A 102 10.72 1.09 -9.10
C ALA A 102 10.85 0.59 -7.65
N VAL A 103 9.90 -0.22 -7.17
CA VAL A 103 9.94 -0.85 -5.83
C VAL A 103 11.11 -1.83 -5.75
N ASN A 104 11.26 -2.72 -6.73
CA ASN A 104 12.36 -3.70 -6.76
C ASN A 104 13.74 -3.04 -6.81
N ARG A 105 13.86 -1.87 -7.46
CA ARG A 105 15.14 -1.14 -7.55
C ARG A 105 15.44 -0.29 -6.33
N ASN A 106 14.43 0.39 -5.78
CA ASN A 106 14.64 1.47 -4.82
C ASN A 106 14.18 1.15 -3.40
N VAL A 107 13.38 0.09 -3.21
CA VAL A 107 12.84 -0.30 -1.90
C VAL A 107 13.35 -1.67 -1.48
N LYS A 108 13.20 -2.68 -2.34
CA LYS A 108 13.65 -4.04 -2.04
C LYS A 108 15.17 -4.09 -1.81
N GLY A 109 15.60 -4.82 -0.79
CA GLY A 109 16.99 -4.97 -0.40
C GLY A 109 17.58 -3.75 0.32
N LYS A 110 16.76 -2.73 0.64
CA LYS A 110 17.22 -1.62 1.48
C LYS A 110 17.49 -2.16 2.88
N LYS A 111 18.71 -1.86 3.35
CA LYS A 111 19.19 -2.30 4.66
C LYS A 111 18.32 -1.70 5.77
N LEU A 112 17.69 -2.58 6.54
CA LEU A 112 16.96 -2.17 7.74
C LEU A 112 17.93 -1.64 8.80
N ARG A 113 17.45 -0.67 9.59
CA ARG A 113 18.24 -0.02 10.65
C ARG A 113 17.39 0.16 11.90
N CYS A 114 18.00 0.62 12.99
CA CYS A 114 17.25 0.88 14.21
C CYS A 114 16.08 1.81 13.95
N CYS A 115 15.10 1.72 14.86
CA CYS A 115 14.25 2.82 15.28
C CYS A 115 13.12 3.10 14.30
N THR A 116 12.07 3.75 14.79
CA THR A 116 10.81 3.96 14.07
C THR A 116 10.44 5.44 14.19
N THR A 117 11.05 6.30 13.36
CA THR A 117 10.80 7.76 13.30
C THR A 117 9.52 8.10 12.54
N HIS A 118 8.40 7.52 12.98
CA HIS A 118 7.14 7.58 12.24
C HIS A 118 6.57 9.00 12.13
N ALA A 119 6.71 9.82 13.17
CA ALA A 119 6.21 11.19 13.18
C ALA A 119 6.93 12.05 12.13
N GLU A 120 8.26 11.94 12.06
CA GLU A 120 9.06 12.63 11.07
C GLU A 120 8.80 12.12 9.64
N ALA A 121 8.52 10.82 9.49
CA ALA A 121 8.10 10.26 8.21
C ALA A 121 6.77 10.85 7.72
N ALA A 122 5.82 11.08 8.63
CA ALA A 122 4.55 11.73 8.33
C ALA A 122 4.74 13.21 7.92
N ILE A 123 5.71 13.92 8.51
CA ILE A 123 6.08 15.28 8.09
C ILE A 123 6.59 15.26 6.65
N LEU A 124 7.53 14.37 6.32
CA LEU A 124 8.03 14.24 4.95
C LEU A 124 6.91 13.84 3.96
N ALA A 125 5.99 12.97 4.38
CA ALA A 125 4.85 12.59 3.56
C ALA A 125 3.99 13.81 3.20
N LYS A 126 3.68 14.65 4.19
CA LYS A 126 2.99 15.93 3.96
C LYS A 126 3.75 16.82 2.98
N GLU A 127 5.06 17.00 3.17
CA GLU A 127 5.89 17.81 2.28
C GLU A 127 5.89 17.29 0.83
N MET A 128 5.90 15.97 0.64
CA MET A 128 5.81 15.36 -0.68
C MET A 128 4.49 15.66 -1.38
N PHE A 129 3.37 15.61 -0.66
CA PHE A 129 2.06 15.99 -1.21
C PHE A 129 1.97 17.49 -1.49
N ASP A 130 2.39 18.34 -0.55
CA ASP A 130 2.39 19.79 -0.73
C ASP A 130 3.22 20.21 -1.95
N LYS A 131 4.36 19.54 -2.20
CA LYS A 131 5.21 19.78 -3.37
C LYS A 131 4.62 19.26 -4.68
N ALA A 132 3.90 18.13 -4.64
CA ALA A 132 3.26 17.58 -5.84
C ALA A 132 2.10 18.46 -6.31
N GLY A 133 1.41 19.12 -5.38
CA GLY A 133 0.28 20.00 -5.66
C GLY A 133 -0.92 19.61 -4.80
N SER A 134 -1.55 20.60 -4.17
CA SER A 134 -2.69 20.39 -3.26
C SER A 134 -4.05 20.71 -3.88
N ASN A 135 -4.09 21.24 -5.12
CA ASN A 135 -5.30 21.72 -5.81
C ASN A 135 -5.34 21.25 -7.28
N ASP A 136 -4.93 20.01 -7.56
CA ASP A 136 -4.75 19.46 -8.91
C ASP A 136 -5.73 18.31 -9.26
N ASP A 137 -6.83 18.23 -8.52
CA ASP A 137 -7.91 17.24 -8.62
C ASP A 137 -7.49 15.79 -8.29
N TYR A 138 -6.30 15.58 -7.73
CA TYR A 138 -5.89 14.28 -7.22
C TYR A 138 -6.53 13.99 -5.87
N GLU A 139 -7.08 12.78 -5.73
CA GLU A 139 -7.28 12.19 -4.40
C GLU A 139 -5.92 11.74 -3.86
N ASN A 140 -5.50 12.31 -2.73
CA ASN A 140 -4.25 11.97 -2.05
C ASN A 140 -4.50 10.88 -1.00
N ILE A 141 -3.79 9.75 -1.11
CA ILE A 141 -3.92 8.57 -0.24
C ILE A 141 -2.55 8.16 0.32
#